data_AF-A0A6J4FDR6-F1
#
_entry.id   AF-A0A6J4FDR6-F1
#
_cell.length_a   1.000
_cell.length_b   1.000
_cell.length_c   1.000
_cell.angle_alpha   90.00
_cell.angle_beta   90.00
_cell.angle_gamma   90.00
#
_symmetry.space_group_name_H-M   'P 1'
#
loop_
_entity.id
_entity.type
_entity.pdbx_description
1 polymer ?
#
loop_
_entity_poly.entity_id
_entity_poly.type
_entity_poly.pdbx_seq_one_letter_code
_entity_poly.pdbx_strand_id
1 'polypeptide(L)'
;MFGRRSELPLKGDATSKFLPWLVALMVYLSAVAVAAVFVLNGLIDRWDRDVAGTLTVQVMPVPGESGDALTEERVRQAVELIRRTHGVEAVRALDKRQITALLEPWLGSADVVKDLPLPRLIDVSVDPGVRLDLGLLAERLGKAVPGVSLDDHRVWLSRLINLSRTTGWVAIAIVVLIGCVTSATVIYATRTGMAVNRGIIEVLHLIGARDDYIARQFADRAFALGFAGGVLGLALAVPTLTMIGWAARRVEGGFLPQLTVSLPGWVVVALLPLAAALLAMLTARLTVHGTLARMP
;
A
#
# COMPACT_ATOMS: atom_id res chain seq x y z
N MET A 1 29.94 20.91 10.34
CA MET A 1 30.47 21.35 11.65
C MET A 1 29.33 21.39 12.68
N PHE A 2 28.95 20.27 13.32
CA PHE A 2 28.06 20.27 14.50
C PHE A 2 28.33 19.03 15.38
N GLY A 3 29.60 18.76 15.68
CA GLY A 3 29.96 17.74 16.65
C GLY A 3 30.04 18.36 18.04
N ARG A 4 28.94 18.35 18.81
CA ARG A 4 29.02 18.59 20.26
C ARG A 4 29.92 17.51 20.86
N ARG A 5 31.00 17.92 21.53
CA ARG A 5 31.94 17.01 22.19
C ARG A 5 31.20 16.29 23.31
N SER A 6 30.94 15.00 23.12
CA SER A 6 30.51 14.10 24.20
C SER A 6 31.70 13.94 25.15
N GLU A 7 31.61 14.50 26.34
CA GLU A 7 32.66 14.43 27.37
C GLU A 7 32.74 13.05 28.03
N LEU A 8 31.72 12.20 27.83
CA LEU A 8 31.76 10.78 28.19
C LEU A 8 32.52 9.99 27.10
N PRO A 9 33.52 9.15 27.44
CA PRO A 9 34.24 8.30 26.50
C PRO A 9 33.39 7.07 26.10
N LEU A 10 32.20 7.31 25.56
CA LEU A 10 31.29 6.29 24.99
C LEU A 10 31.71 5.84 23.58
N LYS A 11 32.98 6.02 23.22
CA LYS A 11 33.57 5.69 21.93
C LYS A 11 34.58 4.57 22.14
N GLY A 12 34.18 3.32 21.95
CA GLY A 12 35.12 2.19 21.99
C GLY A 12 34.46 0.83 21.93
N ASP A 13 33.29 0.66 22.55
CA ASP A 13 32.69 -0.66 22.69
C ASP A 13 32.10 -1.20 21.39
N ALA A 14 32.30 -2.50 21.13
CA ALA A 14 31.74 -3.20 19.99
C ALA A 14 30.21 -2.94 19.85
N THR A 15 29.49 -2.93 20.97
CA THR A 15 28.05 -2.61 21.07
C THR A 15 27.69 -1.25 20.46
N SER A 16 28.57 -0.25 20.56
CA SER A 16 28.35 1.09 19.99
C SER A 16 28.42 1.11 18.46
N LYS A 17 29.12 0.14 17.85
CA LYS A 17 29.22 -0.02 16.39
C LYS A 17 28.08 -0.87 15.82
N PHE A 18 27.55 -1.81 16.59
CA PHE A 18 26.44 -2.68 16.17
C PHE A 18 25.08 -1.97 16.18
N LEU A 19 24.84 -1.03 17.10
CA LEU A 19 23.55 -0.36 17.22
C LEU A 19 23.10 0.39 15.94
N PRO A 20 23.96 1.18 15.26
CA PRO A 20 23.59 1.82 13.99
C PRO A 20 23.22 0.82 12.89
N TRP A 21 23.88 -0.35 12.85
CA TRP A 21 23.62 -1.37 11.84
C TRP A 21 22.27 -2.07 12.07
N LEU A 22 21.93 -2.35 13.34
CA LEU A 22 20.60 -2.85 13.71
C LEU A 22 19.51 -1.84 13.36
N VAL A 23 19.69 -0.56 13.70
CA VAL A 23 18.72 0.48 13.35
C VAL A 23 18.61 0.63 11.82
N ALA A 24 19.72 0.54 11.09
CA ALA A 24 19.70 0.56 9.62
C ALA A 24 18.85 -0.56 9.04
N LEU A 25 19.01 -1.79 9.55
CA LEU A 25 18.20 -2.93 9.13
C LEU A 25 16.71 -2.71 9.46
N MET A 26 16.39 -2.21 10.65
CA MET A 26 15.00 -1.95 11.06
C MET A 26 14.33 -0.85 10.21
N VAL A 27 15.06 0.23 9.92
CA VAL A 27 14.57 1.31 9.04
C VAL A 27 14.43 0.82 7.60
N TYR A 28 15.36 0.00 7.10
CA TYR A 28 15.25 -0.65 5.80
C TYR A 28 13.98 -1.51 5.69
N LEU A 29 13.74 -2.41 6.65
CA LEU A 29 12.55 -3.26 6.67
C LEU A 29 11.26 -2.44 6.76
N SER A 30 11.27 -1.38 7.59
CA SER A 30 10.14 -0.46 7.71
C SER A 30 9.86 0.27 6.39
N ALA A 31 10.91 0.75 5.71
CA ALA A 31 10.78 1.45 4.43
C ALA A 31 10.22 0.55 3.35
N VAL A 32 10.67 -0.71 3.26
CA VAL A 32 10.14 -1.70 2.33
C VAL A 32 8.67 -2.02 2.63
N ALA A 33 8.32 -2.25 3.90
CA ALA A 33 6.94 -2.52 4.30
C ALA A 33 5.99 -1.35 3.98
N VAL A 34 6.39 -0.12 4.30
CA VAL A 34 5.63 1.10 3.97
C VAL A 34 5.47 1.26 2.47
N ALA A 35 6.56 1.14 1.71
CA ALA A 35 6.52 1.27 0.26
C ALA A 35 5.60 0.23 -0.39
N ALA A 36 5.61 -1.02 0.09
CA ALA A 36 4.72 -2.08 -0.40
C ALA A 36 3.24 -1.71 -0.28
N VAL A 37 2.82 -1.11 0.84
CA VAL A 37 1.44 -0.65 1.03
C VAL A 37 1.07 0.46 0.05
N PHE A 38 1.93 1.46 -0.11
CA PHE A 38 1.66 2.57 -1.04
C PHE A 38 1.58 2.09 -2.49
N VAL A 39 2.41 1.13 -2.87
CA VAL A 39 2.37 0.51 -4.19
C VAL A 39 1.08 -0.28 -4.38
N LEU A 40 0.66 -1.07 -3.39
CA LEU A 40 -0.60 -1.84 -3.43
C LEU A 40 -1.83 -0.93 -3.52
N ASN A 41 -1.88 0.15 -2.73
CA ASN A 41 -2.98 1.11 -2.78
C ASN A 41 -3.03 1.83 -4.13
N GLY A 42 -1.88 2.26 -4.65
CA GLY A 42 -1.83 2.88 -5.97
C GLY A 42 -2.22 1.93 -7.11
N LEU A 43 -1.95 0.62 -6.97
CA LEU A 43 -2.41 -0.40 -7.90
C LEU A 43 -3.94 -0.52 -7.88
N ILE A 44 -4.52 -0.58 -6.69
CA ILE A 44 -5.97 -0.72 -6.50
C ILE A 44 -6.73 0.52 -6.94
N ASP A 45 -6.24 1.73 -6.62
CA ASP A 45 -6.87 2.97 -7.06
C ASP A 45 -6.87 3.09 -8.59
N ARG A 46 -5.84 2.56 -9.28
CA ARG A 46 -5.79 2.52 -10.74
C ARG A 46 -6.80 1.53 -11.31
N TRP A 47 -6.80 0.30 -10.78
CA TRP A 47 -7.79 -0.70 -11.17
C TRP A 47 -9.22 -0.26 -10.89
N ASP A 48 -9.46 0.46 -9.79
CA ASP A 48 -10.75 1.04 -9.48
C ASP A 48 -11.18 2.07 -10.51
N ARG A 49 -10.28 2.96 -10.95
CA ARG A 49 -10.61 3.88 -12.05
C ARG A 49 -10.85 3.17 -13.38
N ASP A 50 -10.04 2.18 -13.71
CA ASP A 50 -10.13 1.45 -14.98
C ASP A 50 -11.40 0.58 -15.06
N VAL A 51 -11.81 -0.03 -13.94
CA VAL A 51 -12.98 -0.94 -13.88
C VAL A 51 -14.27 -0.22 -13.51
N ALA A 52 -14.23 0.80 -12.62
CA ALA A 52 -15.43 1.49 -12.20
C ALA A 52 -16.08 2.32 -13.32
N GLY A 53 -15.32 2.72 -14.35
CA GLY A 53 -15.83 3.47 -15.50
C GLY A 53 -16.64 2.66 -16.52
N THR A 54 -16.66 1.33 -16.40
CA THR A 54 -17.30 0.43 -17.37
C THR A 54 -18.31 -0.49 -16.70
N LEU A 55 -19.51 -0.58 -17.26
CA LEU A 55 -20.54 -1.55 -16.89
C LEU A 55 -20.87 -2.42 -18.09
N THR A 56 -21.04 -3.71 -17.86
CA THR A 56 -21.46 -4.65 -18.91
C THR A 56 -22.90 -5.06 -18.63
N VAL A 57 -23.78 -4.80 -19.59
CA VAL A 57 -25.16 -5.31 -19.57
C VAL A 57 -25.25 -6.48 -20.53
N GLN A 58 -25.71 -7.63 -20.03
CA GLN A 58 -25.84 -8.86 -20.78
C GLN A 58 -27.31 -9.13 -21.10
N VAL A 59 -27.62 -9.43 -22.36
CA VAL A 59 -28.95 -9.83 -22.80
C VAL A 59 -28.89 -11.27 -23.27
N MET A 60 -29.63 -12.16 -22.60
CA MET A 60 -29.68 -13.58 -22.94
C MET A 60 -30.43 -13.80 -24.27
N PRO A 61 -29.94 -14.68 -25.15
CA PRO A 61 -30.59 -14.95 -26.43
C PRO A 61 -31.92 -15.68 -26.22
N VAL A 62 -32.92 -15.30 -27.00
CA VAL A 62 -34.23 -15.98 -27.01
C VAL A 62 -34.12 -17.25 -27.86
N PRO A 63 -34.51 -18.45 -27.36
CA PRO A 63 -34.51 -19.67 -28.18
C PRO A 63 -35.60 -19.64 -29.28
N GLY A 64 -35.29 -20.17 -30.47
CA GLY A 64 -36.25 -20.37 -31.58
C GLY A 64 -35.88 -19.64 -32.87
N GLU A 65 -36.60 -19.93 -33.98
CA GLU A 65 -36.31 -19.37 -35.32
C GLU A 65 -36.42 -17.83 -35.40
N SER A 66 -37.22 -17.21 -34.54
CA SER A 66 -37.32 -15.74 -34.40
C SER A 66 -36.47 -15.16 -33.25
N GLY A 67 -35.64 -16.00 -32.64
CA GLY A 67 -34.87 -15.69 -31.43
C GLY A 67 -33.90 -14.53 -31.59
N ASP A 68 -33.19 -14.48 -32.73
CA ASP A 68 -32.24 -13.40 -33.02
C ASP A 68 -32.94 -12.04 -33.17
N ALA A 69 -34.04 -11.97 -33.94
CA ALA A 69 -34.78 -10.72 -34.12
C ALA A 69 -35.36 -10.17 -32.81
N LEU A 70 -35.87 -11.05 -31.95
CA LEU A 70 -36.37 -10.69 -30.61
C LEU A 70 -35.25 -10.26 -29.66
N THR A 71 -34.08 -10.88 -29.76
CA THR A 71 -32.90 -10.50 -28.96
C THR A 71 -32.37 -9.12 -29.37
N GLU A 72 -32.31 -8.83 -30.68
CA GLU A 72 -31.92 -7.50 -31.19
C GLU A 72 -32.89 -6.38 -30.78
N GLU A 73 -34.19 -6.68 -30.71
CA GLU A 73 -35.20 -5.73 -30.20
C GLU A 73 -34.99 -5.46 -28.69
N ARG A 74 -34.71 -6.50 -27.90
CA ARG A 74 -34.36 -6.37 -26.47
C ARG A 74 -33.08 -5.56 -26.25
N VAL A 75 -32.06 -5.75 -27.09
CA VAL A 75 -30.83 -4.96 -27.06
C VAL A 75 -31.13 -3.49 -27.35
N ARG A 76 -31.92 -3.19 -28.39
CA ARG A 76 -32.31 -1.80 -28.71
C ARG A 76 -33.05 -1.12 -27.57
N GLN A 77 -34.01 -1.80 -26.94
CA GLN A 77 -34.74 -1.28 -25.79
C GLN A 77 -33.82 -1.03 -24.58
N ALA A 78 -32.89 -1.96 -24.30
CA ALA A 78 -31.91 -1.79 -23.24
C ALA A 78 -30.99 -0.58 -23.51
N VAL A 79 -30.46 -0.45 -24.72
CA VAL A 79 -29.58 0.68 -25.11
C VAL A 79 -30.30 2.01 -24.94
N GLU A 80 -31.57 2.11 -25.33
CA GLU A 80 -32.32 3.36 -25.23
C GLU A 80 -32.63 3.75 -23.78
N LEU A 81 -32.95 2.78 -22.92
CA LEU A 81 -33.13 3.02 -21.49
C LEU A 81 -31.84 3.46 -20.80
N ILE A 82 -30.71 2.81 -21.13
CA ILE A 82 -29.41 3.15 -20.54
C ILE A 82 -28.98 4.54 -21.00
N ARG A 83 -29.15 4.90 -22.28
CA ARG A 83 -28.82 6.25 -22.80
C ARG A 83 -29.60 7.37 -22.14
N ARG A 84 -30.83 7.10 -21.66
CA ARG A 84 -31.66 8.08 -20.93
C ARG A 84 -31.30 8.18 -19.45
N THR A 85 -30.39 7.36 -18.96
CA THR A 85 -29.97 7.35 -17.56
C THR A 85 -28.92 8.42 -17.30
N HIS A 86 -29.11 9.23 -16.25
CA HIS A 86 -28.18 10.29 -15.89
C HIS A 86 -26.83 9.71 -15.42
N GLY A 87 -25.72 10.24 -15.94
CA GLY A 87 -24.36 9.78 -15.63
C GLY A 87 -23.77 8.78 -16.63
N VAL A 88 -24.50 8.39 -17.68
CA VAL A 88 -23.97 7.56 -18.76
C VAL A 88 -23.32 8.44 -19.83
N GLU A 89 -22.04 8.20 -20.12
CA GLU A 89 -21.29 8.92 -21.17
C GLU A 89 -21.44 8.25 -22.54
N ALA A 90 -21.34 6.92 -22.59
CA ALA A 90 -21.41 6.18 -23.83
C ALA A 90 -22.09 4.82 -23.64
N VAL A 91 -22.83 4.39 -24.67
CA VAL A 91 -23.47 3.06 -24.72
C VAL A 91 -23.18 2.43 -26.08
N ARG A 92 -22.54 1.27 -26.06
CA ARG A 92 -22.15 0.51 -27.25
C ARG A 92 -22.61 -0.93 -27.14
N ALA A 93 -23.54 -1.33 -28.00
CA ALA A 93 -23.86 -2.75 -28.19
C ALA A 93 -22.75 -3.41 -29.02
N LEU A 94 -22.27 -4.57 -28.54
CA LEU A 94 -21.31 -5.40 -29.27
C LEU A 94 -22.05 -6.37 -30.18
N ASP A 95 -21.62 -6.42 -31.44
CA ASP A 95 -22.14 -7.38 -32.41
C ASP A 95 -21.56 -8.79 -32.15
N LYS A 96 -22.28 -9.84 -32.57
CA LYS A 96 -21.89 -11.25 -32.40
C LYS A 96 -20.48 -11.51 -32.94
N ARG A 97 -20.13 -10.89 -34.07
CA ARG A 97 -18.79 -10.99 -34.68
C ARG A 97 -17.68 -10.45 -33.79
N GLN A 98 -17.93 -9.36 -33.07
CA GLN A 98 -16.95 -8.76 -32.16
C GLN A 98 -16.72 -9.65 -30.94
N ILE A 99 -17.80 -10.23 -30.39
CA ILE A 99 -17.72 -11.20 -29.30
C ILE A 99 -16.96 -12.46 -29.74
N THR A 100 -17.23 -12.98 -30.94
CA THR A 100 -16.50 -14.12 -31.50
C THR A 100 -15.00 -13.83 -31.66
N ALA A 101 -14.63 -12.65 -32.16
CA ALA A 101 -13.23 -12.23 -32.29
C ALA A 101 -12.50 -12.11 -30.95
N LEU A 102 -13.21 -11.73 -29.87
CA LEU A 102 -12.64 -11.71 -28.51
C LEU A 102 -12.40 -13.12 -27.94
N LEU A 103 -13.17 -14.10 -28.40
CA LEU A 103 -13.08 -15.50 -27.94
C LEU A 103 -12.10 -16.35 -28.76
N GLU A 104 -11.79 -15.94 -29.99
CA GLU A 104 -10.90 -16.63 -30.92
C GLU A 104 -9.50 -16.96 -30.34
N PRO A 105 -8.83 -16.08 -29.55
CA PRO A 105 -7.54 -16.40 -28.94
C PRO A 105 -7.59 -17.54 -27.92
N TRP A 106 -8.76 -17.81 -27.34
CA TRP A 106 -8.94 -18.78 -26.26
C TRP A 106 -9.56 -20.09 -26.75
N LEU A 107 -10.50 -20.02 -27.69
CA LEU A 107 -11.28 -21.16 -28.18
C LEU A 107 -10.80 -21.67 -29.55
N GLY A 108 -9.88 -20.98 -30.20
CA GLY A 108 -9.39 -21.37 -31.52
C GLY A 108 -10.39 -21.03 -32.62
N SER A 109 -10.79 -22.02 -33.43
CA SER A 109 -11.55 -21.79 -34.66
C SER A 109 -12.92 -21.12 -34.41
N ALA A 110 -13.16 -20.01 -35.12
CA ALA A 110 -14.40 -19.24 -35.06
C ALA A 110 -15.67 -20.06 -35.37
N ASP A 111 -15.56 -21.21 -36.01
CA ASP A 111 -16.70 -22.06 -36.37
C ASP A 111 -17.33 -22.77 -35.17
N VAL A 112 -16.54 -23.19 -34.17
CA VAL A 112 -17.09 -23.74 -32.90
C VAL A 112 -17.80 -22.67 -32.08
N VAL A 113 -17.37 -21.40 -32.23
CA VAL A 113 -17.91 -20.25 -31.50
C VAL A 113 -19.23 -19.73 -32.11
N LYS A 114 -19.48 -19.98 -33.41
CA LYS A 114 -20.69 -19.52 -34.10
C LYS A 114 -21.96 -20.25 -33.66
N ASP A 115 -21.83 -21.54 -33.31
CA ASP A 115 -22.93 -22.43 -32.92
C ASP A 115 -23.32 -22.31 -31.45
N LEU A 116 -22.54 -21.58 -30.65
CA LEU A 116 -22.87 -21.31 -29.26
C LEU A 116 -23.96 -20.23 -29.13
N PRO A 117 -24.95 -20.41 -28.23
CA PRO A 117 -25.90 -19.36 -27.88
C PRO A 117 -25.19 -18.28 -27.06
N LEU A 118 -24.55 -17.35 -27.75
CA LEU A 118 -23.81 -16.25 -27.13
C LEU A 118 -24.77 -15.14 -26.67
N PRO A 119 -24.63 -14.64 -25.42
CA PRO A 119 -25.34 -13.45 -24.99
C PRO A 119 -24.90 -12.22 -25.78
N ARG A 120 -25.81 -11.26 -25.97
CA ARG A 120 -25.46 -9.94 -26.50
C ARG A 120 -24.93 -9.08 -25.35
N LEU A 121 -23.80 -8.44 -25.57
CA LEU A 121 -23.13 -7.59 -24.58
C LEU A 121 -23.33 -6.12 -24.96
N ILE A 122 -23.66 -5.29 -23.98
CA ILE A 122 -23.73 -3.85 -24.11
C ILE A 122 -22.71 -3.27 -23.14
N ASP A 123 -21.70 -2.61 -23.68
CA ASP A 123 -20.69 -1.87 -22.94
C ASP A 123 -21.21 -0.45 -22.65
N VAL A 124 -21.18 -0.07 -21.39
CA VAL A 124 -21.72 1.19 -20.88
C VAL A 124 -20.62 1.91 -20.13
N SER A 125 -20.21 3.06 -20.66
CA SER A 125 -19.25 3.94 -19.98
C SER A 125 -20.00 4.96 -19.13
N VAL A 126 -19.61 5.05 -17.86
CA VAL A 126 -20.26 5.90 -16.86
C VAL A 126 -19.26 6.96 -16.38
N ASP A 127 -19.74 8.19 -16.23
CA ASP A 127 -18.96 9.29 -15.68
C ASP A 127 -18.51 8.94 -14.25
N PRO A 128 -17.19 8.88 -13.97
CA PRO A 128 -16.66 8.59 -12.64
C PRO A 128 -17.09 9.62 -11.57
N GLY A 129 -17.46 10.83 -11.99
CA GLY A 129 -17.88 11.93 -11.12
C GLY A 129 -19.34 11.87 -10.67
N VAL A 130 -20.18 11.06 -11.33
CA VAL A 130 -21.61 10.91 -11.01
C VAL A 130 -21.84 9.61 -10.26
N ARG A 131 -22.47 9.69 -9.07
CA ARG A 131 -22.92 8.50 -8.35
C ARG A 131 -24.16 7.92 -9.02
N LEU A 132 -23.95 7.01 -9.96
CA LEU A 132 -25.00 6.21 -10.57
C LEU A 132 -25.51 5.14 -9.58
N ASP A 133 -26.83 5.10 -9.34
CA ASP A 133 -27.46 4.03 -8.56
C ASP A 133 -27.70 2.81 -9.47
N LEU A 134 -26.76 1.86 -9.40
CA LEU A 134 -26.79 0.63 -10.19
C LEU A 134 -27.93 -0.30 -9.78
N GLY A 135 -28.36 -0.26 -8.52
CA GLY A 135 -29.49 -1.08 -8.04
C GLY A 135 -30.80 -0.62 -8.69
N LEU A 136 -31.03 0.69 -8.72
CA LEU A 136 -32.18 1.28 -9.40
C LEU A 136 -32.16 1.02 -10.91
N LEU A 137 -30.98 1.11 -11.54
CA LEU A 137 -30.82 0.83 -12.97
C LEU A 137 -31.09 -0.65 -13.30
N ALA A 138 -30.57 -1.57 -12.49
CA ALA A 138 -30.82 -3.01 -12.65
C ALA A 138 -32.30 -3.35 -12.50
N GLU A 139 -33.01 -2.74 -11.55
CA GLU A 139 -34.46 -2.95 -11.36
C GLU A 139 -35.27 -2.43 -12.56
N ARG A 140 -34.93 -1.25 -13.08
CA ARG A 140 -35.58 -0.66 -14.27
C ARG A 140 -35.34 -1.51 -15.52
N LEU A 141 -34.11 -1.98 -15.73
CA LEU A 141 -33.75 -2.86 -16.83
C LEU A 141 -34.48 -4.21 -16.73
N GLY A 142 -34.52 -4.83 -15.55
CA GLY A 142 -35.21 -6.11 -15.34
C GLY A 142 -36.71 -6.05 -15.57
N LYS A 143 -37.36 -4.91 -15.31
CA LYS A 143 -38.80 -4.70 -15.60
C LYS A 143 -39.08 -4.48 -17.08
N ALA A 144 -38.17 -3.83 -17.80
CA ALA A 144 -38.38 -3.47 -19.20
C ALA A 144 -37.91 -4.55 -20.19
N VAL A 145 -36.85 -5.28 -19.88
CA VAL A 145 -36.22 -6.25 -20.78
C VAL A 145 -36.08 -7.62 -20.09
N PRO A 146 -36.89 -8.63 -20.46
CA PRO A 146 -36.77 -9.98 -19.91
C PRO A 146 -35.43 -10.62 -20.30
N GLY A 147 -34.73 -11.21 -19.32
CA GLY A 147 -33.45 -11.90 -19.54
C GLY A 147 -32.23 -10.98 -19.62
N VAL A 148 -32.35 -9.73 -19.14
CA VAL A 148 -31.22 -8.82 -18.97
C VAL A 148 -30.56 -9.04 -17.60
N SER A 149 -29.24 -9.12 -17.58
CA SER A 149 -28.44 -9.15 -16.36
C SER A 149 -27.44 -8.00 -16.40
N LEU A 150 -27.40 -7.20 -15.34
CA LEU A 150 -26.42 -6.13 -15.19
C LEU A 150 -25.26 -6.67 -14.35
N ASP A 151 -24.07 -6.71 -14.94
CA ASP A 151 -22.88 -7.21 -14.27
C ASP A 151 -22.10 -6.04 -13.67
N ASP A 152 -22.27 -5.84 -12.36
CA ASP A 152 -21.54 -4.83 -11.62
C ASP A 152 -20.20 -5.37 -11.11
N HIS A 153 -19.14 -5.05 -11.85
CA HIS A 153 -17.78 -5.41 -11.51
C HIS A 153 -17.30 -4.72 -10.22
N ARG A 154 -18.00 -3.67 -9.75
CA ARG A 154 -17.66 -2.93 -8.52
C ARG A 154 -17.89 -3.77 -7.27
N VAL A 155 -18.82 -4.73 -7.28
CA VAL A 155 -19.08 -5.58 -6.10
C VAL A 155 -17.87 -6.46 -5.78
N TRP A 156 -17.26 -7.08 -6.79
CA TRP A 156 -16.04 -7.86 -6.60
C TRP A 156 -14.86 -6.96 -6.20
N LEU A 157 -14.74 -5.81 -6.86
CA LEU A 157 -13.69 -4.85 -6.55
C LEU A 157 -13.78 -4.28 -5.13
N SER A 158 -14.99 -4.05 -4.61
CA SER A 158 -15.19 -3.59 -3.22
C SER A 158 -14.64 -4.58 -2.18
N ARG A 159 -14.70 -5.89 -2.47
CA ARG A 159 -14.09 -6.93 -1.64
C ARG A 159 -12.57 -6.85 -1.71
N LEU A 160 -12.01 -6.61 -2.90
CA LEU A 160 -10.56 -6.45 -3.08
C LEU A 160 -10.02 -5.20 -2.37
N ILE A 161 -10.76 -4.08 -2.43
CA ILE A 161 -10.45 -2.86 -1.68
C ILE A 161 -10.44 -3.14 -0.17
N ASN A 162 -11.42 -3.89 0.35
CA ASN A 162 -11.44 -4.28 1.76
C ASN A 162 -10.26 -5.20 2.15
N LEU A 163 -9.85 -6.12 1.27
CA LEU A 163 -8.65 -6.93 1.49
C LEU A 163 -7.39 -6.06 1.58
N SER A 164 -7.24 -5.07 0.70
CA SER A 164 -6.11 -4.13 0.77
C SER A 164 -6.09 -3.29 2.04
N ARG A 165 -7.25 -2.82 2.52
CA ARG A 165 -7.33 -2.14 3.82
C ARG A 165 -6.83 -3.03 4.95
N THR A 166 -7.18 -4.31 4.90
CA THR A 166 -6.71 -5.31 5.87
C THR A 166 -5.19 -5.50 5.76
N THR A 167 -4.64 -5.59 4.55
CA THR A 167 -3.19 -5.62 4.32
C THR A 167 -2.48 -4.36 4.85
N GLY A 168 -3.11 -3.19 4.71
CA GLY A 168 -2.62 -1.94 5.29
C GLY A 168 -2.47 -2.02 6.82
N TRP A 169 -3.47 -2.59 7.51
CA TRP A 169 -3.38 -2.83 8.96
C TRP A 169 -2.26 -3.80 9.34
N VAL A 170 -2.05 -4.86 8.57
CA VAL A 170 -0.94 -5.80 8.79
C VAL A 170 0.40 -5.10 8.66
N ALA A 171 0.58 -4.25 7.65
CA ALA A 171 1.82 -3.50 7.48
C ALA A 171 2.06 -2.48 8.60
N ILE A 172 1.01 -1.79 9.08
CA ILE A 172 1.10 -0.93 10.27
C ILE A 172 1.53 -1.76 11.49
N ALA A 173 0.94 -2.93 11.70
CA ALA A 173 1.33 -3.82 12.79
C ALA A 173 2.80 -4.24 12.71
N ILE A 174 3.31 -4.53 11.51
CA ILE A 174 4.74 -4.84 11.28
C ILE A 174 5.63 -3.64 11.64
N VAL A 175 5.28 -2.43 11.19
CA VAL A 175 6.06 -1.22 11.51
C VAL A 175 6.06 -0.93 13.01
N VAL A 176 4.91 -1.09 13.68
CA VAL A 176 4.79 -0.96 15.14
C VAL A 176 5.67 -2.00 15.84
N LEU A 177 5.65 -3.25 15.38
CA LEU A 177 6.48 -4.33 15.94
C LEU A 177 7.97 -4.01 15.77
N ILE A 178 8.39 -3.52 14.61
CA ILE A 178 9.76 -3.06 14.37
C ILE A 178 10.12 -1.92 15.32
N GLY A 179 9.21 -0.97 15.56
CA GLY A 179 9.37 0.09 16.56
C GLY A 179 9.56 -0.44 17.99
N CYS A 180 8.79 -1.45 18.39
CA CYS A 180 8.92 -2.12 19.69
C CYS A 180 10.29 -2.81 19.83
N VAL A 181 10.71 -3.55 18.80
CA VAL A 181 12.04 -4.21 18.77
C VAL A 181 13.16 -3.19 18.81
N THR A 182 13.03 -2.08 18.07
CA THR A 182 13.99 -0.98 18.08
C THR A 182 14.09 -0.37 19.49
N SER A 183 12.95 -0.12 20.13
CA SER A 183 12.88 0.40 21.50
C SER A 183 13.58 -0.56 22.48
N ALA A 184 13.24 -1.85 22.46
CA ALA A 184 13.85 -2.87 23.31
C ALA A 184 15.38 -2.93 23.13
N THR A 185 15.84 -2.86 21.88
CA THR A 185 17.26 -2.83 21.55
C THR A 185 17.96 -1.59 22.13
N VAL A 186 17.33 -0.42 22.03
CA VAL A 186 17.86 0.83 22.60
C VAL A 186 17.88 0.79 24.13
N ILE A 187 16.83 0.24 24.78
CA ILE A 187 16.81 0.04 26.24
C ILE A 187 17.99 -0.83 26.66
N TYR A 188 18.19 -1.97 25.98
CA TYR A 188 19.28 -2.91 26.27
C TYR A 188 20.65 -2.25 26.07
N ALA A 189 20.85 -1.53 24.96
CA ALA A 189 22.09 -0.83 24.67
C ALA A 189 22.38 0.28 25.70
N THR A 190 21.36 1.04 26.10
CA THR A 190 21.48 2.12 27.08
C THR A 190 21.81 1.58 28.47
N ARG A 191 21.13 0.52 28.92
CA ARG A 191 21.40 -0.14 30.21
C ARG A 191 22.80 -0.73 30.24
N THR A 192 23.21 -1.44 29.19
CA THR A 192 24.56 -1.98 29.07
C THR A 192 25.60 -0.85 29.10
N GLY A 193 25.36 0.24 28.38
CA GLY A 193 26.25 1.41 28.38
C GLY A 193 26.39 2.07 29.74
N MET A 194 25.30 2.21 30.50
CA MET A 194 25.33 2.72 31.88
C MET A 194 26.08 1.77 32.82
N ALA A 195 25.87 0.45 32.70
CA ALA A 195 26.55 -0.54 33.52
C ALA A 195 28.08 -0.52 33.32
N VAL A 196 28.53 -0.44 32.06
CA VAL A 196 29.96 -0.37 31.72
C VAL A 196 30.60 0.92 32.22
N ASN A 197 29.88 2.04 32.14
CA ASN A 197 30.41 3.37 32.48
C ASN A 197 30.00 3.85 33.88
N ARG A 198 29.57 2.93 34.77
CA ARG A 198 29.07 3.27 36.11
C ARG A 198 30.05 4.10 36.93
N GLY A 199 31.34 3.76 36.90
CA GLY A 199 32.38 4.49 37.64
C GLY A 199 32.54 5.95 37.15
N ILE A 200 32.39 6.20 35.85
CA ILE A 200 32.45 7.56 35.30
C ILE A 200 31.20 8.37 35.72
N ILE A 201 30.04 7.72 35.71
CA ILE A 201 28.77 8.33 36.14
C ILE A 201 28.85 8.74 37.62
N GLU A 202 29.41 7.89 38.49
CA GLU A 202 29.56 8.16 39.91
C GLU A 202 30.50 9.34 40.20
N VAL A 203 31.66 9.41 39.53
CA VAL A 203 32.57 10.57 39.63
C VAL A 203 31.87 11.86 39.17
N LEU A 204 31.12 11.79 38.08
CA LEU A 204 30.39 12.95 37.56
C LEU A 204 29.30 13.40 38.55
N HIS A 205 28.68 12.46 39.26
CA HIS A 205 27.71 12.72 40.32
C HIS A 205 28.38 13.38 41.54
N LEU A 206 29.57 12.93 41.94
CA LEU A 206 30.36 13.53 43.03
C LEU A 206 30.78 14.98 42.75
N ILE A 207 30.93 15.35 41.48
CA ILE A 207 31.25 16.73 41.05
C ILE A 207 29.96 17.58 40.89
N GLY A 208 28.78 17.01 41.17
CA GLY A 208 27.50 17.72 41.22
C GLY A 208 26.72 17.75 39.90
N ALA A 209 26.96 16.81 38.99
CA ALA A 209 26.18 16.74 37.77
C ALA A 209 24.72 16.31 38.03
N ARG A 210 23.79 17.00 37.39
CA ARG A 210 22.36 16.67 37.44
C ARG A 210 22.04 15.45 36.57
N ASP A 211 21.09 14.62 37.01
CA ASP A 211 20.60 13.46 36.25
C ASP A 211 20.12 13.82 34.84
N ASP A 212 19.48 14.99 34.68
CA ASP A 212 19.07 15.52 33.38
C ASP A 212 20.24 15.71 32.41
N TYR A 213 21.42 16.09 32.93
CA TYR A 213 22.61 16.25 32.11
C TYR A 213 23.05 14.89 31.54
N ILE A 214 23.09 13.86 32.38
CA ILE A 214 23.46 12.51 31.99
C ILE A 214 22.44 11.93 31.01
N ALA A 215 21.14 12.04 31.32
CA ALA A 215 20.06 11.58 30.45
C ALA A 215 20.11 12.23 29.06
N ARG A 216 20.43 13.53 28.99
CA ARG A 216 20.55 14.25 27.72
C ARG A 216 21.74 13.77 26.87
N GLN A 217 22.88 13.44 27.47
CA GLN A 217 24.04 12.91 26.74
C GLN A 217 23.71 11.56 26.08
N PHE A 218 23.05 10.65 26.80
CA PHE A 218 22.61 9.37 26.25
C PHE A 218 21.53 9.55 25.17
N ALA A 219 20.58 10.47 25.37
CA ALA A 219 19.52 10.76 24.40
C ALA A 219 20.08 11.33 23.09
N ASP A 220 20.97 12.33 23.15
CA ASP A 220 21.61 12.94 21.98
C ASP A 220 22.47 11.90 21.21
N ARG A 221 23.14 11.00 21.96
CA ARG A 221 23.90 9.89 21.38
C ARG A 221 22.98 8.89 20.67
N ALA A 222 21.88 8.48 21.30
CA ALA A 222 20.90 7.58 20.71
C ALA A 222 20.24 8.18 19.46
N PHE A 223 19.94 9.49 19.49
CA PHE A 223 19.46 10.21 18.32
C PHE A 223 20.47 10.15 17.17
N ALA A 224 21.74 10.49 17.42
CA ALA A 224 22.77 10.52 16.38
C ALA A 224 23.02 9.12 15.76
N LEU A 225 23.07 8.08 16.60
CA LEU A 225 23.23 6.70 16.13
C LEU A 225 21.99 6.20 15.38
N GLY A 226 20.80 6.52 15.89
CA GLY A 226 19.52 6.17 15.27
C GLY A 226 19.33 6.88 13.92
N PHE A 227 19.72 8.15 13.83
CA PHE A 227 19.67 8.93 12.59
C PHE A 227 20.68 8.41 11.57
N ALA A 228 21.94 8.17 11.98
CA ALA A 228 22.96 7.61 11.09
C ALA A 228 22.57 6.21 10.58
N GLY A 229 22.06 5.36 11.46
CA GLY A 229 21.51 4.05 11.09
C GLY A 229 20.33 4.20 10.13
N GLY A 230 19.38 5.09 10.44
CA GLY A 230 18.21 5.32 9.59
C GLY A 230 18.57 5.84 8.20
N VAL A 231 19.55 6.74 8.08
CA VAL A 231 20.05 7.20 6.78
C VAL A 231 20.71 6.06 6.00
N LEU A 232 21.49 5.20 6.67
CA LEU A 232 22.05 3.99 6.04
C LEU A 232 20.95 3.03 5.56
N GLY A 233 19.94 2.79 6.39
CA GLY A 233 18.79 1.94 6.03
C GLY A 233 18.01 2.49 4.84
N LEU A 234 17.79 3.81 4.80
CA LEU A 234 17.16 4.51 3.68
C LEU A 234 18.02 4.40 2.41
N ALA A 235 19.33 4.61 2.52
CA ALA A 235 20.27 4.52 1.41
C ALA A 235 20.31 3.11 0.79
N LEU A 236 19.98 2.06 1.56
CA LEU A 236 19.79 0.70 1.04
C LEU A 236 18.39 0.48 0.48
N ALA A 237 17.36 1.02 1.14
CA ALA A 237 15.96 0.81 0.75
C ALA A 237 15.64 1.43 -0.61
N VAL A 238 16.13 2.65 -0.89
CA VAL A 238 15.83 3.37 -2.14
C VAL A 238 16.31 2.59 -3.38
N PRO A 239 17.57 2.15 -3.47
CA PRO A 239 18.02 1.29 -4.56
C PRO A 239 17.18 0.01 -4.69
N THR A 240 16.89 -0.68 -3.59
CA THR A 240 16.07 -1.90 -3.63
C THR A 240 14.69 -1.64 -4.21
N LEU A 241 14.01 -0.58 -3.77
CA LEU A 241 12.69 -0.21 -4.29
C LEU A 241 12.74 0.17 -5.78
N THR A 242 13.77 0.92 -6.20
CA THR A 242 13.95 1.27 -7.62
C THR A 242 14.25 0.04 -8.48
N MET A 243 15.04 -0.91 -7.98
CA MET A 243 15.37 -2.15 -8.65
C MET A 243 14.13 -3.04 -8.81
N ILE A 244 13.29 -3.14 -7.78
CA ILE A 244 12.01 -3.86 -7.85
C ILE A 244 11.09 -3.22 -8.88
N GLY A 245 10.94 -1.88 -8.85
CA GLY A 245 10.13 -1.16 -9.83
C GLY A 245 10.63 -1.31 -11.27
N TRP A 246 11.95 -1.36 -11.47
CA TRP A 246 12.55 -1.59 -12.78
C TRP A 246 12.38 -3.05 -13.25
N ALA A 247 12.58 -4.03 -12.38
CA ALA A 247 12.38 -5.45 -12.70
C ALA A 247 10.92 -5.74 -13.07
N ALA A 248 9.97 -5.13 -12.34
CA ALA A 248 8.55 -5.26 -12.63
C ALA A 248 8.16 -4.75 -14.03
N ARG A 249 8.82 -3.70 -14.53
CA ARG A 249 8.58 -3.19 -15.90
C ARG A 249 9.08 -4.11 -17.00
N ARG A 250 10.03 -5.01 -16.70
CA ARG A 250 10.62 -5.96 -17.65
C ARG A 250 9.85 -7.27 -17.73
N VAL A 251 8.92 -7.54 -16.83
CA VAL A 251 8.04 -8.71 -16.94
C VAL A 251 7.09 -8.44 -18.11
N GLU A 252 7.38 -9.08 -19.24
CA GLU A 252 6.66 -8.94 -20.51
C GLU A 252 5.17 -9.28 -20.35
N GLY A 253 4.30 -8.40 -20.84
CA GLY A 253 2.86 -8.66 -20.94
C GLY A 253 1.97 -7.44 -20.76
N GLY A 254 2.47 -6.30 -20.24
CA GLY A 254 1.64 -5.09 -20.04
C GLY A 254 0.49 -5.24 -19.02
N PHE A 255 0.31 -6.44 -18.45
CA PHE A 255 -0.71 -6.76 -17.46
C PHE A 255 -0.39 -6.23 -16.06
N LEU A 256 0.88 -5.93 -15.76
CA LEU A 256 1.29 -5.35 -14.49
C LEU A 256 1.35 -3.83 -14.61
N PRO A 257 0.44 -3.08 -13.96
CA PRO A 257 0.50 -1.62 -13.92
C PRO A 257 1.82 -1.16 -13.33
N GLN A 258 2.26 0.04 -13.71
CA GLN A 258 3.53 0.60 -13.24
C GLN A 258 3.57 0.61 -11.70
N LEU A 259 4.42 -0.23 -11.11
CA LEU A 259 4.69 -0.27 -9.68
C LEU A 259 5.47 1.00 -9.32
N THR A 260 4.74 2.05 -8.93
CA THR A 260 5.29 3.34 -8.56
C THR A 260 4.85 3.66 -7.14
N VAL A 261 5.82 3.98 -6.27
CA VAL A 261 5.52 4.56 -4.96
C VAL A 261 4.98 5.97 -5.19
N SER A 262 3.81 6.27 -4.64
CA SER A 262 3.20 7.59 -4.74
C SER A 262 4.02 8.65 -3.99
N LEU A 263 3.87 9.92 -4.35
CA LEU A 263 4.52 11.04 -3.68
C LEU A 263 4.36 11.01 -2.14
N PRO A 264 3.16 10.80 -1.55
CA PRO A 264 3.02 10.66 -0.11
C PRO A 264 3.79 9.46 0.46
N GLY A 265 3.92 8.36 -0.29
CA GLY A 265 4.71 7.21 0.13
C GLY A 265 6.20 7.56 0.27
N TRP A 266 6.75 8.33 -0.67
CA TRP A 266 8.13 8.82 -0.58
C TRP A 266 8.35 9.75 0.62
N VAL A 267 7.38 10.60 0.94
CA VAL A 267 7.45 11.48 2.11
C VAL A 267 7.47 10.65 3.41
N VAL A 268 6.62 9.64 3.54
CA VAL A 268 6.61 8.77 4.73
C VAL A 268 7.93 8.01 4.86
N VAL A 269 8.44 7.45 3.76
CA VAL A 269 9.74 6.74 3.75
C VAL A 269 10.89 7.67 4.12
N ALA A 270 10.90 8.91 3.63
CA ALA A 270 11.91 9.91 3.98
C ALA A 270 11.83 10.36 5.46
N LEU A 271 10.66 10.25 6.09
CA LEU A 271 10.46 10.59 7.50
C LEU A 271 10.90 9.45 8.45
N LEU A 272 11.01 8.20 7.97
CA LEU A 272 11.37 7.04 8.80
C LEU A 272 12.70 7.19 9.56
N PRO A 273 13.80 7.68 8.96
CA PRO A 273 15.06 7.88 9.70
C PRO A 273 14.89 8.86 10.87
N LEU A 274 14.11 9.92 10.68
CA LEU A 274 13.84 10.90 11.72
C LEU A 274 12.95 10.29 12.82
N ALA A 275 11.90 9.56 12.44
CA ALA A 275 11.03 8.87 13.39
C ALA A 275 11.80 7.85 14.23
N ALA A 276 12.68 7.05 13.61
CA ALA A 276 13.54 6.09 14.30
C ALA A 276 14.53 6.78 15.26
N ALA A 277 15.14 7.89 14.84
CA ALA A 277 16.05 8.67 15.67
C ALA A 277 15.34 9.28 16.90
N LEU A 278 14.14 9.84 16.72
CA LEU A 278 13.32 10.38 17.81
C LEU A 278 12.86 9.29 18.77
N LEU A 279 12.43 8.14 18.24
CA LEU A 279 12.03 6.99 19.04
C LEU A 279 13.22 6.47 19.87
N ALA A 280 14.40 6.35 19.27
CA ALA A 280 15.63 5.98 20.00
C ALA A 280 15.99 7.00 21.08
N MET A 281 15.92 8.30 20.78
CA MET A 281 16.18 9.38 21.73
C MET A 281 15.24 9.33 22.94
N LEU A 282 13.93 9.25 22.70
CA LEU A 282 12.91 9.18 23.74
C LEU A 282 13.09 7.94 24.61
N THR A 283 13.32 6.79 23.97
CA THR A 283 13.52 5.51 24.66
C THR A 283 14.76 5.54 25.55
N ALA A 284 15.88 6.04 25.03
CA ALA A 284 17.11 6.19 25.82
C ALA A 284 16.91 7.11 27.02
N ARG A 285 16.27 8.27 26.81
CA ARG A 285 16.01 9.25 27.87
C ARG A 285 15.16 8.66 29.00
N LEU A 286 14.05 8.01 28.66
CA LEU A 286 13.16 7.35 29.64
C LEU A 286 13.90 6.24 30.40
N THR A 287 14.73 5.47 29.69
CA THR A 287 15.51 4.38 30.30
C THR A 287 16.52 4.90 31.32
N VAL A 288 17.22 6.00 31.00
CA VAL A 288 18.21 6.61 31.89
C VAL A 288 17.52 7.19 33.14
N HIS A 289 16.46 7.98 32.98
CA HIS A 289 15.71 8.49 34.14
C HIS A 289 15.18 7.36 35.03
N GLY A 290 14.63 6.30 34.44
CA GLY A 290 14.13 5.15 35.19
C GLY A 290 15.23 4.35 35.92
N THR A 291 16.48 4.47 35.48
CA THR A 291 17.64 3.80 36.11
C THR A 291 18.30 4.69 37.16
N LEU A 292 18.47 5.99 36.90
CA LEU A 292 19.01 6.96 37.85
C LEU A 292 18.09 7.13 39.06
N ALA A 293 16.77 7.15 38.88
CA ALA A 293 15.81 7.21 40.00
C ALA A 293 15.88 5.99 40.96
N ARG A 294 16.59 4.92 40.58
CA ARG A 294 16.81 3.72 41.42
C ARG A 294 18.21 3.69 42.05
N MET A 295 19.08 4.65 41.72
CA MET A 295 20.38 4.78 42.36
C MET A 295 20.21 5.69 43.60
N PRO A 296 20.67 5.24 44.78
CA PRO A 296 20.59 6.02 46.02
C PRO A 296 21.56 7.21 46.01
#